data_AF-A0A532EIU9-F1
#
_entry.id   AF-A0A532EIU9-F1
#
_cell.length_a   1.000
_cell.length_b   1.000
_cell.length_c   1.000
_cell.angle_alpha   90.00
_cell.angle_beta   90.00
_cell.angle_gamma   90.00
#
_symmetry.space_group_name_H-M   'P 1'
#
loop_
_entity.id
_entity.type
_entity.pdbx_description
1 polymer ?
#
loop_
_entity_poly.entity_id
_entity_poly.type
_entity_poly.pdbx_seq_one_letter_code
_entity_poly.pdbx_strand_id
1 'polypeptide(L)'
;SPLVTYFHPWELDPEQPRMDGPWLSRFRHYTNISKTEQRLSRLLDDFRFSSIHSVIEPIKDMRAAAHRVFGSGATSGTRRNTCEHREHGAQA
;
A
#
# COMPACT_ATOMS: atom_id res chain seq x y z
N SER A 1 -13.35 3.37 -10.04
CA SER A 1 -12.70 3.02 -8.76
C SER A 1 -11.24 3.43 -8.86
N PRO A 2 -10.66 4.18 -7.90
CA PRO A 2 -9.25 4.52 -7.93
C PRO A 2 -8.37 3.28 -7.67
N LEU A 3 -7.26 3.17 -8.39
CA LEU A 3 -6.23 2.16 -8.14
C LEU A 3 -5.05 2.84 -7.43
N VAL A 4 -4.57 2.23 -6.36
CA VAL A 4 -3.35 2.66 -5.66
C VAL A 4 -2.26 1.64 -5.95
N THR A 5 -1.16 2.08 -6.55
CA THR A 5 0.01 1.25 -6.81
C THR A 5 1.09 1.57 -5.79
N TYR A 6 1.65 0.54 -5.16
CA TYR A 6 2.71 0.64 -4.17
C TYR A 6 3.79 -0.38 -4.50
N PHE A 7 5.05 0.04 -4.35
CA PHE A 7 6.24 -0.77 -4.59
C PHE A 7 7.32 -0.30 -3.63
N HIS A 8 8.20 -1.21 -3.25
CA HIS A 8 9.37 -0.84 -2.47
C HIS A 8 10.54 -0.43 -3.37
N PRO A 9 11.45 0.46 -2.92
CA PRO A 9 12.59 0.89 -3.72
C PRO A 9 13.47 -0.25 -4.22
N TRP A 10 13.67 -1.31 -3.42
CA TRP A 10 14.49 -2.46 -3.82
C TRP A 10 13.88 -3.24 -4.99
N GLU A 11 12.58 -3.16 -5.24
CA GLU A 11 11.93 -3.85 -6.37
C GLU A 11 12.33 -3.25 -7.73
N LEU A 12 12.92 -2.05 -7.71
CA LEU A 12 13.43 -1.32 -8.87
C LEU A 12 14.97 -1.34 -8.97
N ASP A 13 15.66 -2.04 -8.07
CA ASP A 13 17.13 -2.13 -8.03
C ASP A 13 17.57 -3.57 -8.39
N PRO A 14 17.97 -3.84 -9.65
CA PRO A 14 18.50 -5.14 -10.06
C PRO A 14 19.93 -5.40 -9.56
N GLU A 15 20.66 -4.36 -9.17
CA GLU A 15 22.07 -4.43 -8.74
C GLU A 15 22.21 -4.62 -7.23
N GLN A 16 21.10 -4.69 -6.51
CA GLN A 16 21.11 -4.93 -5.07
C GLN A 16 21.92 -6.17 -4.68
N PRO A 17 22.60 -6.15 -3.52
CA PRO A 17 23.29 -7.32 -2.99
C PRO A 17 22.37 -8.53 -2.87
N ARG A 18 22.85 -9.70 -3.29
CA ARG A 18 22.08 -10.94 -3.14
C ARG A 18 22.19 -11.46 -1.72
N MET A 19 21.04 -11.60 -1.07
CA MET A 19 20.91 -12.14 0.27
C MET A 19 20.96 -13.67 0.24
N ASP A 20 21.71 -14.25 1.17
CA ASP A 20 21.68 -15.68 1.42
C ASP A 20 20.41 -16.08 2.17
N GLY A 21 19.89 -17.25 1.85
CA GLY A 21 18.67 -17.76 2.46
C GLY A 21 18.00 -18.87 1.67
N PRO A 22 16.85 -19.36 2.15
CA PRO A 22 16.09 -20.42 1.49
C PRO A 22 15.79 -20.06 0.03
N TRP A 23 15.97 -21.02 -0.87
CA TRP A 23 15.84 -20.82 -2.32
C TRP A 23 14.50 -20.18 -2.73
N LEU A 24 13.40 -20.55 -2.07
CA LEU A 24 12.07 -20.01 -2.33
C LEU A 24 11.95 -18.52 -1.96
N SER A 25 12.64 -18.09 -0.90
CA SER A 25 12.71 -16.68 -0.50
C SER A 25 13.42 -15.88 -1.58
N ARG A 26 14.60 -16.35 -2.01
CA ARG A 26 15.40 -15.73 -3.07
C ARG A 26 14.64 -15.67 -4.40
N PHE A 27 13.93 -16.75 -4.75
CA PHE A 27 13.09 -16.77 -5.95
C PHE A 27 12.06 -15.65 -5.93
N ARG A 28 11.28 -15.50 -4.85
CA ARG A 28 10.28 -14.43 -4.73
C ARG A 28 10.91 -13.03 -4.77
N HIS A 29 12.11 -12.89 -4.21
CA HIS A 29 12.77 -11.59 -4.10
C HIS A 29 13.36 -11.11 -5.44
N TYR A 30 13.93 -12.01 -6.25
CA TYR A 30 14.70 -11.63 -7.43
C TYR A 30 14.02 -11.92 -8.77
N THR A 31 12.85 -12.55 -8.77
CA THR A 31 12.15 -12.89 -10.01
C THR A 31 11.70 -11.63 -10.76
N ASN A 32 12.11 -11.51 -12.02
CA ASN A 32 11.74 -10.41 -12.93
C ASN A 32 12.11 -9.00 -12.44
N ILE A 33 13.01 -8.85 -11.46
CA ILE A 33 13.36 -7.55 -10.89
C ILE A 33 13.93 -6.58 -11.94
N SER A 34 14.72 -7.10 -12.89
CA SER A 34 15.26 -6.32 -14.02
C SER A 34 14.21 -5.82 -15.01
N LYS A 35 12.96 -6.30 -14.92
CA LYS A 35 11.85 -5.86 -15.77
C LYS A 35 10.93 -4.86 -15.09
N THR A 36 11.05 -4.67 -13.77
CA THR A 36 10.13 -3.85 -12.98
C THR A 36 10.19 -2.39 -13.42
N GLU A 37 11.38 -1.82 -13.58
CA GLU A 37 11.57 -0.44 -14.02
C GLU A 37 10.92 -0.16 -15.37
N GLN A 38 11.18 -1.02 -16.38
CA GLN A 38 10.58 -0.86 -17.70
C GLN A 38 9.05 -0.93 -17.66
N ARG A 39 8.49 -1.82 -16.84
CA ARG A 39 7.03 -1.93 -16.67
C ARG A 39 6.46 -0.71 -15.95
N LEU A 40 7.16 -0.18 -14.95
CA LEU A 40 6.76 1.04 -14.26
C LEU A 40 6.77 2.23 -15.22
N SER A 41 7.80 2.38 -16.05
CA SER A 41 7.85 3.44 -17.07
C SER A 41 6.63 3.39 -18.00
N ARG A 42 6.30 2.21 -18.54
CA ARG A 42 5.11 2.03 -19.38
C ARG A 42 3.82 2.36 -18.64
N LEU A 43 3.69 1.89 -17.40
CA LEU A 43 2.53 2.18 -16.57
C LEU A 43 2.35 3.71 -16.37
N LEU A 44 3.44 4.43 -16.10
CA LEU A 44 3.42 5.88 -15.92
C LEU A 44 3.07 6.64 -17.22
N ASP A 45 3.43 6.10 -18.38
CA ASP A 45 3.08 6.67 -19.69
C ASP A 45 1.61 6.39 -20.07
N ASP A 46 1.11 5.19 -19.76
CA ASP A 46 -0.22 4.73 -20.18
C ASP A 46 -1.37 5.36 -19.37
N PHE A 47 -1.10 5.84 -18.15
CA PHE A 47 -2.14 6.29 -17.21
C PHE A 47 -1.88 7.68 -16.61
N ARG A 48 -2.96 8.40 -16.30
CA ARG A 48 -2.89 9.64 -15.53
C ARG A 48 -2.84 9.32 -14.04
N PHE A 49 -1.71 9.62 -13.42
CA PHE A 49 -1.55 9.53 -11.97
C PHE A 49 -1.94 10.85 -11.29
N SER A 50 -2.48 10.73 -10.08
CA SER A 50 -2.76 11.84 -9.18
C SER A 50 -2.28 11.48 -7.78
N SER A 51 -2.02 12.48 -6.95
CA SER A 51 -1.70 12.23 -5.55
C SER A 51 -2.89 11.58 -4.82
N ILE A 52 -2.60 10.72 -3.85
CA ILE A 52 -3.61 10.14 -2.96
C ILE A 52 -4.44 11.25 -2.28
N HIS A 53 -3.78 12.33 -1.86
CA HIS A 53 -4.44 13.48 -1.24
C HIS A 53 -5.54 14.08 -2.13
N SER A 54 -5.22 14.37 -3.39
CA SER A 54 -6.15 14.95 -4.36
C SER A 54 -7.37 14.05 -4.65
N VAL A 55 -7.19 12.73 -4.59
CA VAL A 55 -8.28 11.77 -4.83
C VAL A 55 -9.17 11.60 -3.59
N ILE A 56 -8.61 11.73 -2.38
CA ILE A 56 -9.34 11.52 -1.12
C ILE A 56 -10.13 12.77 -0.70
N GLU A 57 -9.67 13.99 -1.00
CA GLU A 57 -10.37 15.23 -0.62
C GLU A 57 -11.86 15.26 -1.04
N PRO A 58 -12.22 15.00 -2.31
CA PRO A 58 -13.63 14.95 -2.70
C PRO A 58 -14.46 13.90 -1.95
N ILE A 59 -13.83 12.78 -1.53
CA ILE A 59 -14.50 11.72 -0.77
C ILE A 59 -14.80 12.19 0.65
N LYS A 60 -13.90 12.96 1.27
CA LYS A 60 -14.14 13.57 2.60
C LYS A 60 -15.32 14.53 2.53
N ASP A 61 -15.38 15.35 1.49
CA ASP A 61 -16.47 16.32 1.30
C ASP A 61 -17.81 15.63 1.05
N MET A 62 -17.83 14.58 0.23
CA MET A 62 -19.04 13.77 0.03
C MET A 62 -19.51 13.10 1.32
N ARG A 63 -18.58 12.58 2.13
CA ARG A 63 -18.92 11.96 3.43
C ARG A 63 -19.45 12.99 4.43
N ALA A 64 -18.84 14.17 4.49
CA ALA A 64 -19.30 15.27 5.34
C ALA A 64 -20.67 15.80 4.90
N ALA A 65 -20.93 15.87 3.59
CA ALA A 65 -22.24 16.24 3.04
C ALA A 65 -23.29 15.17 3.35
N ALA A 66 -22.96 13.88 3.21
CA ALA A 66 -23.87 12.79 3.55
C ALA A 66 -24.25 12.79 5.04
N HIS A 67 -23.30 13.05 5.95
CA HIS A 67 -23.59 13.20 7.38
C HIS A 67 -24.54 14.39 7.68
N ARG A 68 -24.44 15.48 6.92
CA ARG A 68 -25.37 16.62 7.04
C ARG A 68 -26.76 16.31 6.49
N VAL A 69 -26.85 15.56 5.39
CA VAL A 69 -28.13 15.25 4.71
C VAL A 69 -28.91 14.14 5.42
N PHE A 70 -28.22 13.11 5.94
CA PHE A 70 -28.88 11.92 6.52
C PHE A 70 -28.96 11.92 8.06
N GLY A 71 -28.42 12.94 8.73
CA GLY A 71 -28.52 13.10 10.19
C GLY A 71 -27.66 12.12 11.00
N SER A 72 -27.24 12.58 12.18
CA SER A 72 -26.43 11.84 13.17
C SER A 72 -27.23 10.70 13.86
N GLY A 73 -27.70 9.73 13.07
CA GLY A 73 -28.52 8.61 13.52
C GLY A 73 -27.82 7.24 13.45
N ALA A 74 -26.50 7.18 13.61
CA ALA A 74 -25.78 5.90 13.76
C ALA A 74 -24.97 5.94 15.05
N THR A 75 -25.54 5.30 16.07
CA THR A 75 -25.00 5.17 17.41
C THR A 75 -23.62 4.50 17.43
N SER A 76 -22.73 5.15 18.18
CA SER A 76 -21.54 4.61 18.85
C SER A 76 -21.48 3.08 18.93
N GLY A 77 -20.59 2.50 18.11
CA GLY A 77 -20.10 1.14 18.23
C GLY A 77 -18.58 1.14 18.15
N THR A 78 -17.90 1.86 19.04
CA THR A 78 -16.45 1.84 19.18
C THR A 78 -15.99 0.44 19.60
N ARG A 79 -15.68 -0.44 18.63
CA ARG A 79 -14.74 -1.54 18.87
C ARG A 79 -13.35 -0.93 18.93
N ARG A 80 -12.85 -0.73 20.15
CA ARG A 80 -11.42 -0.55 20.40
C ARG A 80 -10.72 -1.85 20.01
N ASN A 81 -10.01 -1.83 18.89
CA ASN A 81 -8.99 -2.85 18.62
C ASN A 81 -7.73 -2.41 19.35
N THR A 82 -7.58 -2.82 20.61
CA THR A 82 -6.27 -2.78 21.28
C THR A 82 -5.44 -3.92 20.69
N CYS A 83 -4.57 -3.61 19.74
CA CYS A 83 -3.46 -4.50 19.39
C CYS A 83 -2.41 -4.29 20.49
N GLU A 84 -2.48 -5.10 21.54
CA GLU A 84 -1.38 -5.23 22.49
C GLU A 84 -0.17 -5.80 21.74
N HIS A 85 0.87 -5.00 21.66
CA HIS A 85 2.22 -5.42 21.31
C HIS A 85 2.65 -6.49 22.33
N ARG A 86 2.59 -7.76 21.93
CA ARG A 86 3.29 -8.83 22.64
C ARG A 86 4.64 -9.02 21.98
N GLU A 87 5.62 -8.28 22.50
CA GLU A 87 7.02 -8.62 22.28
C GLU A 87 7.28 -9.99 22.92
N HIS A 88 7.51 -10.99 22.08
CA HIS A 88 8.16 -12.22 22.49
C HIS A 88 9.40 -12.38 21.64
N GLY A 89 10.54 -12.16 22.28
CA GLY A 89 11.84 -12.48 21.71
C GLY A 89 11.90 -13.95 21.34
N ALA A 90 12.31 -14.20 20.10
CA ALA A 90 12.89 -15.48 19.71
C ALA A 90 14.41 -15.32 19.78
N GLN A 91 14.98 -15.82 20.87
CA GLN A 91 16.37 -16.24 20.92
C GLN A 91 16.53 -17.56 20.15
N ALA A 92 17.72 -17.73 19.58
CA ALA A 92 18.28 -18.90 18.88
C ALA A 92 18.00 -19.01 17.37
#